data_AF-A0A959CGQ3-F1
#
_entry.id   AF-A0A959CGQ3-F1
#
_cell.length_a   1.000
_cell.length_b   1.000
_cell.length_c   1.000
_cell.angle_alpha   90.00
_cell.angle_beta   90.00
_cell.angle_gamma   90.00
#
_symmetry.space_group_name_H-M   'P 1'
#
loop_
_entity.id
_entity.type
_entity.pdbx_description
1 polymer ?
#
loop_
_entity_poly.entity_id
_entity_poly.type
_entity_poly.pdbx_seq_one_letter_code
_entity_poly.pdbx_strand_id
1 'polypeptide(L)'
;MSGIPHLKYGLLFLIVPALSGTAVASSAIDTAIIHQYFRNAENASTPDSAEYWYLRAMRRSEESKYYRCLFDGSRAMGDFYATQNRFEDAEQWLSKGLQWMQEGGDGAQQAAMYNELGIINYYQGEISASI
;
A
#
# COMPACT_ATOMS: atom_id res chain seq x y z
N MET A 1 20.33 -61.94 29.07
CA MET A 1 18.95 -61.55 29.47
C MET A 1 19.05 -60.11 29.95
N SER A 2 18.81 -59.14 29.05
CA SER A 2 17.57 -58.34 28.93
C SER A 2 17.48 -57.25 30.03
N GLY A 3 17.38 -55.94 29.77
CA GLY A 3 17.13 -55.19 28.54
C GLY A 3 17.41 -53.68 28.70
N ILE A 4 17.31 -52.93 27.60
CA ILE A 4 17.48 -51.47 27.50
C ILE A 4 16.10 -50.75 27.72
N PRO A 5 15.98 -49.41 27.69
CA PRO A 5 15.84 -48.47 28.81
C PRO A 5 14.42 -47.83 28.93
N HIS A 6 14.13 -47.16 30.06
CA HIS A 6 12.92 -46.29 30.16
C HIS A 6 13.27 -44.89 30.69
N LEU A 7 13.55 -43.99 29.76
CA LEU A 7 13.42 -42.54 29.96
C LEU A 7 11.91 -42.21 29.93
N LYS A 8 11.34 -41.80 31.07
CA LYS A 8 9.94 -41.35 31.20
C LYS A 8 9.87 -39.99 31.89
N TYR A 9 10.15 -38.92 31.14
CA TYR A 9 9.58 -37.56 31.28
C TYR A 9 9.86 -36.89 29.93
N GLY A 10 8.95 -36.74 28.96
CA GLY A 10 7.53 -36.42 29.05
C GLY A 10 7.36 -34.91 28.80
N LEU A 11 7.41 -34.50 27.53
CA LEU A 11 7.01 -33.19 26.96
C LEU A 11 7.22 -31.94 27.85
N LEU A 12 8.31 -31.20 27.62
CA LEU A 12 8.23 -29.74 27.77
C LEU A 12 7.81 -29.18 26.42
N PHE A 13 6.59 -28.63 26.38
CA PHE A 13 5.95 -28.03 25.22
C PHE A 13 6.90 -27.05 24.51
N LEU A 14 7.40 -27.42 23.34
CA LEU A 14 7.64 -26.42 22.30
C LEU A 14 6.25 -25.97 21.85
N ILE A 15 5.76 -24.89 22.44
CA ILE A 15 4.75 -24.06 21.79
C ILE A 15 5.44 -23.53 20.54
N VAL A 16 5.31 -24.27 19.43
CA VAL A 16 5.39 -23.68 18.10
C VAL A 16 4.40 -22.53 18.13
N PRO A 17 4.79 -21.26 17.95
CA PRO A 17 3.82 -20.20 17.94
C PRO A 17 2.93 -20.43 16.72
N ALA A 18 1.70 -20.87 16.97
CA ALA A 18 0.60 -20.92 16.03
C ALA A 18 0.13 -19.49 15.69
N LEU A 19 1.06 -18.62 15.30
CA LEU A 19 0.84 -17.21 14.98
C LEU A 19 1.19 -16.87 13.52
N SER A 20 1.64 -17.86 12.73
CA SER A 20 1.97 -17.66 11.31
C SER A 20 0.84 -18.08 10.37
N GLY A 21 -0.04 -18.99 10.75
CA GLY A 21 -1.07 -19.53 9.84
C GLY A 21 -2.23 -18.58 9.55
N THR A 22 -2.70 -17.84 10.55
CA THR A 22 -3.88 -16.96 10.43
C THR A 22 -3.52 -15.54 9.97
N ALA A 23 -2.40 -14.99 10.45
CA ALA A 23 -1.94 -13.65 10.09
C ALA A 23 -1.45 -13.60 8.63
N VAL A 24 -0.71 -14.61 8.16
CA VAL A 24 -0.23 -14.69 6.76
C VAL A 24 -1.38 -14.98 5.81
N ALA A 25 -2.36 -15.78 6.21
CA ALA A 25 -3.57 -16.00 5.42
C ALA A 25 -4.42 -14.72 5.32
N SER A 26 -4.56 -13.96 6.42
CA SER A 26 -5.22 -12.66 6.41
C SER A 26 -4.50 -11.68 5.49
N SER A 27 -3.16 -11.59 5.58
CA SER A 27 -2.39 -10.65 4.76
C SER A 27 -2.46 -11.00 3.26
N ALA A 28 -2.46 -12.29 2.90
CA ALA A 28 -2.62 -12.72 1.51
C ALA A 28 -4.01 -12.40 0.93
N ILE A 29 -5.06 -12.57 1.74
CA ILE A 29 -6.44 -12.18 1.39
C ILE A 29 -6.51 -10.66 1.21
N ASP A 30 -5.89 -9.90 2.10
CA ASP A 30 -5.86 -8.44 2.05
C ASP A 30 -5.15 -7.93 0.79
N THR A 31 -3.99 -8.50 0.46
CA THR A 31 -3.29 -8.21 -0.80
C THR A 31 -4.16 -8.49 -2.02
N ALA A 32 -4.87 -9.63 -2.07
CA ALA A 32 -5.73 -9.96 -3.20
C ALA A 32 -6.92 -8.99 -3.35
N ILE A 33 -7.55 -8.62 -2.23
CA ILE A 33 -8.66 -7.65 -2.21
C ILE A 33 -8.18 -6.27 -2.66
N ILE A 34 -7.04 -5.81 -2.14
CA ILE A 34 -6.44 -4.53 -2.51
C ILE A 34 -6.19 -4.47 -4.02
N HIS A 35 -5.54 -5.48 -4.59
CA HIS A 35 -5.28 -5.54 -6.03
C HIS A 35 -6.57 -5.59 -6.85
N GLN A 36 -7.61 -6.26 -6.37
CA GLN A 36 -8.90 -6.27 -7.06
C GLN A 36 -9.54 -4.87 -7.07
N TYR A 37 -9.44 -4.11 -5.99
CA TYR A 37 -9.94 -2.74 -5.95
C TYR A 37 -9.17 -1.83 -6.92
N PHE A 38 -7.84 -1.94 -7.00
CA PHE A 38 -7.08 -1.21 -8.02
C PHE A 38 -7.50 -1.57 -9.44
N ARG A 39 -7.65 -2.86 -9.77
CA ARG A 39 -8.18 -3.27 -11.08
C ARG A 39 -9.57 -2.73 -11.37
N ASN A 40 -10.45 -2.67 -10.37
CA ASN A 40 -11.78 -2.09 -10.54
C ASN A 40 -11.69 -0.58 -10.82
N ALA A 41 -10.74 0.12 -10.19
CA ALA A 41 -10.49 1.54 -10.43
C ALA A 41 -9.97 1.80 -11.85
N GLU A 42 -9.04 0.98 -12.35
CA GLU A 42 -8.51 1.07 -13.71
C GLU A 42 -9.57 0.78 -14.78
N ASN A 43 -10.49 -0.15 -14.50
CA ASN A 43 -11.58 -0.53 -15.41
C ASN A 43 -12.84 0.33 -15.26
N ALA A 44 -12.82 1.32 -14.37
CA ALA A 44 -13.94 2.19 -14.10
C ALA A 44 -14.31 3.03 -15.33
N SER A 45 -15.59 3.09 -15.67
CA SER A 45 -16.05 3.83 -16.85
C SER A 45 -16.24 5.33 -16.60
N THR A 46 -16.26 5.76 -15.33
CA THR A 46 -16.37 7.17 -14.95
C THR A 46 -15.31 7.53 -13.89
N PRO A 47 -14.84 8.79 -13.86
CA PRO A 47 -13.88 9.25 -12.85
C PRO A 47 -14.36 9.02 -11.42
N ASP A 48 -15.62 9.33 -11.10
CA ASP A 48 -16.20 9.12 -9.76
C ASP A 48 -16.15 7.65 -9.33
N SER A 49 -16.38 6.73 -10.28
CA SER A 49 -16.29 5.30 -10.00
C SER A 49 -14.85 4.83 -9.83
N ALA A 50 -13.89 5.44 -10.53
CA ALA A 50 -12.46 5.16 -10.37
C ALA A 50 -11.98 5.60 -8.97
N GLU A 51 -12.28 6.85 -8.60
CA GLU A 51 -11.94 7.44 -7.31
C GLU A 51 -12.48 6.61 -6.14
N TYR A 52 -13.74 6.17 -6.23
CA TYR A 52 -14.35 5.29 -5.24
C TYR A 52 -13.53 4.02 -4.97
N TRP A 53 -13.09 3.33 -6.04
CA TRP A 53 -12.33 2.10 -5.92
C TRP A 53 -10.90 2.33 -5.44
N TYR A 54 -10.24 3.39 -5.92
CA TYR A 54 -8.93 3.78 -5.42
C TYR A 54 -8.96 4.07 -3.92
N LEU A 55 -9.93 4.86 -3.43
CA LEU A 55 -10.04 5.17 -2.00
C LEU A 55 -10.24 3.92 -1.13
N ARG A 56 -10.97 2.92 -1.62
CA ARG A 56 -11.11 1.63 -0.93
C ARG A 56 -9.81 0.84 -0.91
N ALA A 57 -9.09 0.79 -2.02
CA ALA A 57 -7.78 0.13 -2.09
C ALA A 57 -6.78 0.77 -1.12
N MET A 58 -6.73 2.10 -1.09
CA MET A 58 -5.82 2.87 -0.24
C MET A 58 -6.12 2.66 1.24
N ARG A 59 -7.39 2.75 1.66
CA ARG A 59 -7.79 2.51 3.05
C ARG A 59 -7.37 1.12 3.54
N ARG A 60 -7.64 0.08 2.74
CA ARG A 60 -7.26 -1.29 3.11
C ARG A 60 -5.75 -1.47 3.15
N SER A 61 -5.01 -0.84 2.21
CA SER A 61 -3.55 -0.88 2.19
C SER A 61 -2.94 -0.23 3.42
N GLU A 62 -3.53 0.90 3.88
CA GLU A 62 -3.11 1.63 5.08
C GLU A 62 -3.33 0.81 6.35
N GLU A 63 -4.53 0.22 6.51
CA GLU A 63 -4.86 -0.69 7.62
C GLU A 63 -3.90 -1.89 7.71
N SER A 64 -3.44 -2.38 6.55
CA SER A 64 -2.56 -3.54 6.44
C SER A 64 -1.08 -3.19 6.50
N LYS A 65 -0.72 -1.89 6.55
CA LYS A 65 0.64 -1.37 6.35
C LYS A 65 1.33 -1.95 5.11
N TYR A 66 0.57 -2.11 4.03
CA TYR A 66 1.09 -2.65 2.77
C TYR A 66 1.73 -1.53 1.93
N TYR A 67 2.93 -1.13 2.32
CA TYR A 67 3.62 0.05 1.76
C TYR A 67 3.77 0.01 0.25
N ARG A 68 4.00 -1.15 -0.36
CA ARG A 68 4.12 -1.24 -1.82
C ARG A 68 2.85 -0.79 -2.55
N CYS A 69 1.67 -1.22 -2.08
CA CYS A 69 0.40 -0.77 -2.65
C CYS A 69 0.09 0.70 -2.31
N LEU A 70 0.51 1.18 -1.15
CA LEU A 70 0.39 2.59 -0.80
C LEU A 70 1.22 3.48 -1.74
N PHE A 71 2.41 3.04 -2.13
CA PHE A 71 3.24 3.72 -3.13
C PHE A 71 2.57 3.75 -4.50
N ASP A 72 2.25 2.58 -5.05
CA ASP A 72 1.68 2.46 -6.39
C ASP A 72 0.32 3.21 -6.46
N GLY A 73 -0.48 3.12 -5.39
CA GLY A 73 -1.76 3.81 -5.28
C GLY A 73 -1.67 5.33 -5.09
N SER A 74 -0.71 5.83 -4.31
CA SER A 74 -0.46 7.29 -4.21
C SER A 74 -0.05 7.89 -5.55
N ARG A 75 0.79 7.18 -6.32
CA ARG A 75 1.14 7.60 -7.68
C ARG A 75 -0.09 7.66 -8.57
N ALA A 76 -0.89 6.59 -8.59
CA ALA A 76 -2.11 6.54 -9.40
C ALA A 76 -3.12 7.64 -9.03
N MET A 77 -3.27 7.96 -7.73
CA MET A 77 -4.11 9.06 -7.28
C MET A 77 -3.56 10.43 -7.69
N GLY A 78 -2.24 10.63 -7.56
CA GLY A 78 -1.56 11.83 -8.05
C GLY A 78 -1.85 12.08 -9.54
N ASP A 79 -1.62 11.06 -10.37
CA ASP A 79 -1.89 11.11 -11.81
C ASP A 79 -3.39 11.37 -12.08
N PHE A 80 -4.28 10.65 -11.39
CA PHE A 80 -5.73 10.79 -11.54
C PHE A 80 -6.22 12.23 -11.31
N TYR A 81 -5.80 12.89 -10.24
CA TYR A 81 -6.21 14.29 -9.98
C TYR A 81 -5.49 15.29 -10.87
N ALA A 82 -4.22 15.05 -11.20
CA ALA A 82 -3.45 15.91 -12.10
C ALA A 82 -4.09 15.98 -13.49
N THR A 83 -4.58 14.85 -14.03
CA THR A 83 -5.29 14.82 -15.33
C THR A 83 -6.59 15.64 -15.33
N GLN A 84 -7.12 15.97 -14.16
CA GLN A 84 -8.31 16.81 -13.97
C GLN A 84 -7.96 18.26 -13.58
N ASN A 85 -6.68 18.65 -13.66
CA ASN A 85 -6.15 19.94 -13.20
C ASN A 85 -6.36 20.21 -11.70
N ARG A 86 -6.53 19.16 -10.88
CA ARG A 86 -6.70 19.24 -9.43
C ARG A 86 -5.35 19.00 -8.75
N PHE A 87 -4.41 19.94 -8.92
CA PHE A 87 -3.02 19.76 -8.48
C PHE A 87 -2.86 19.72 -6.97
N GLU A 88 -3.68 20.47 -6.22
CA GLU A 88 -3.65 20.44 -4.76
C GLU A 88 -4.06 19.07 -4.21
N ASP A 89 -5.04 18.41 -4.84
CA ASP A 89 -5.44 17.05 -4.46
C ASP A 89 -4.35 16.03 -4.82
N ALA A 90 -3.72 16.18 -5.99
CA ALA A 90 -2.59 15.35 -6.39
C ALA A 90 -1.42 15.45 -5.40
N GLU A 91 -1.06 16.69 -5.02
CA GLU A 91 0.01 16.96 -4.05
C GLU A 91 -0.28 16.33 -2.68
N GLN A 92 -1.52 16.42 -2.20
CA GLN A 92 -1.92 15.79 -0.93
C GLN A 92 -1.71 14.27 -0.96
N TRP A 93 -2.11 13.60 -2.04
CA TRP A 93 -1.95 12.14 -2.17
C TRP A 93 -0.50 11.69 -2.29
N LEU A 94 0.32 12.43 -3.03
CA LEU A 94 1.74 12.15 -3.17
C LEU A 94 2.50 12.45 -1.87
N SER A 95 2.13 13.52 -1.15
CA SER A 95 2.70 13.84 0.17
C SER A 95 2.37 12.78 1.21
N LYS A 96 1.13 12.28 1.21
CA LYS A 96 0.74 11.14 2.05
C LYS A 96 1.51 9.86 1.66
N GLY A 97 1.67 9.64 0.36
CA GLY A 97 2.53 8.60 -0.24
C GLY A 97 3.94 8.59 0.35
N LEU A 98 4.57 9.76 0.33
CA LEU A 98 5.91 9.97 0.86
C LEU A 98 6.00 9.64 2.36
N GLN A 99 5.02 10.05 3.17
CA GLN A 99 4.97 9.72 4.61
C GLN A 99 4.96 8.22 4.84
N TRP A 100 4.13 7.47 4.09
CA TRP A 100 4.13 6.02 4.17
C TRP A 100 5.46 5.39 3.74
N MET A 101 6.15 5.95 2.74
CA MET A 101 7.46 5.43 2.32
C MET A 101 8.57 5.73 3.32
N GLN A 102 8.44 6.83 4.07
CA GLN A 102 9.29 7.14 5.21
C GLN A 102 9.05 6.17 6.36
N GLU A 103 7.79 5.87 6.68
CA GLU A 103 7.42 4.86 7.69
C GLU A 103 7.87 3.45 7.32
N GLY A 104 7.77 3.09 6.04
CA GLY A 104 8.20 1.79 5.50
C GLY A 104 9.72 1.65 5.33
N GLY A 105 10.48 2.75 5.39
CA GLY A 105 11.93 2.75 5.26
C GLY A 105 12.47 2.50 3.85
N ASP A 106 11.66 2.66 2.80
CA ASP A 106 12.09 2.45 1.41
C ASP A 106 12.56 3.76 0.77
N GLY A 107 13.87 4.01 0.82
CA GLY A 107 14.48 5.22 0.27
C GLY A 107 14.33 5.38 -1.24
N ALA A 108 14.21 4.28 -2.00
CA ALA A 108 14.02 4.37 -3.45
C ALA A 108 12.60 4.83 -3.78
N GLN A 109 11.60 4.31 -3.07
CA GLN A 109 10.20 4.74 -3.22
C GLN A 109 10.00 6.18 -2.71
N GLN A 110 10.72 6.61 -1.67
CA GLN A 110 10.75 8.03 -1.26
C GLN A 110 11.28 8.95 -2.36
N ALA A 111 12.42 8.60 -2.97
CA ALA A 111 13.00 9.38 -4.06
C ALA A 111 12.04 9.50 -5.26
N ALA A 112 11.33 8.42 -5.59
CA ALA A 112 10.30 8.43 -6.61
C ALA A 112 9.13 9.36 -6.23
N MET A 113 8.64 9.33 -4.98
CA MET A 113 7.58 10.26 -4.53
C MET A 113 8.01 11.73 -4.59
N TYR A 114 9.26 12.05 -4.23
CA TYR A 114 9.79 13.40 -4.41
C TYR A 114 9.82 13.84 -5.88
N ASN A 115 10.15 12.92 -6.79
CA ASN A 115 10.13 13.21 -8.22
C ASN A 115 8.70 13.56 -8.70
N GLU A 116 7.71 12.73 -8.34
CA GLU A 116 6.30 12.99 -8.70
C GLU A 116 5.81 14.32 -8.12
N LEU A 117 6.14 14.64 -6.87
CA LEU A 117 5.82 15.94 -6.27
C LEU A 117 6.47 17.10 -7.04
N GLY A 118 7.70 16.94 -7.52
CA GLY A 118 8.37 17.94 -8.35
C GLY A 118 7.65 18.16 -9.69
N ILE A 119 7.16 17.08 -10.31
CA ILE A 119 6.39 17.13 -11.56
C ILE A 119 5.07 17.89 -11.33
N ILE A 120 4.32 17.57 -10.27
CA ILE A 120 3.06 18.24 -9.95
C ILE A 120 3.27 19.73 -9.70
N ASN A 121 4.28 20.10 -8.90
CA ASN A 121 4.61 21.50 -8.62
C ASN A 121 4.99 22.27 -9.89
N TYR A 122 5.73 21.64 -10.81
CA TYR A 122 6.06 22.25 -12.10
C TYR A 122 4.79 22.57 -12.89
N TYR A 123 3.89 21.59 -13.08
CA TYR A 123 2.65 21.80 -13.84
C TYR A 123 1.72 22.83 -13.20
N GLN A 124 1.61 22.84 -11.86
CA GLN A 124 0.82 23.83 -11.13
C GLN A 124 1.37 25.25 -11.33
N GLY A 125 2.70 25.40 -11.35
CA GLY A 125 3.38 26.66 -11.64
C GLY A 125 3.14 27.17 -13.06
N GLU A 126 3.25 26.30 -14.06
CA GLU A 126 3.00 26.65 -15.47
C GLU A 126 1.55 27.10 -15.71
N ILE A 127 0.58 26.42 -15.09
CA ILE A 127 -0.83 26.80 -15.20
C ILE A 127 -1.08 28.13 -14.49
N SER A 128 -0.54 28.32 -13.29
CA SER A 128 -0.66 29.57 -12.54
C SER A 128 -0.05 30.77 -13.28
N ALA A 129 0.98 30.54 -14.09
CA ALA A 129 1.59 31.57 -14.94
C ALA A 129 0.83 31.86 -16.24
N SER A 130 -0.13 31.00 -16.62
CA SER A 130 -0.88 31.10 -17.89
C SER A 130 -2.25 31.78 -17.75
N ILE A 131 -2.65 32.17 -16.54
CA ILE A 131 -3.93 32.83 -16.19
C ILE A 131 -3.70 34.30 -15.84
#